data_AF-A1SVT6-F1
#
_entry.id   AF-A1SVT6-F1
#
_cell.length_a   1.000
_cell.length_b   1.000
_cell.length_c   1.000
_cell.angle_alpha   90.00
_cell.angle_beta   90.00
_cell.angle_gamma   90.00
#
_symmetry.space_group_name_H-M   'P 1'
#
loop_
_entity.id
_entity.type
_entity.pdbx_description
1 polymer ?
#
loop_
_entity_poly.entity_id
_entity_poly.type
_entity_poly.pdbx_seq_one_letter_code
_entity_poly.pdbx_strand_id
1 'polypeptide(L)'
;MSARRFDMLNIKFNKIIYLLFMLLGFLFISACNATSPSVVTSITNNNAYYHLKYSLTKENITYIDSFTGEQFIINGGQFEIRLKKSEFPISSPNCKSDLILRMPWTNPEIVNSYIFIAEKYEVFHYIQNLTKSSQPNAVDIYVELNPYVELKEGEFSLTQCNIYFRQSKGQYISKIGNLK
;
A
#
# COMPACT_ATOMS: atom_id res chain seq x y z
N MET A 1 4.30 55.80 69.47
CA MET A 1 3.90 55.94 68.04
C MET A 1 5.01 55.33 67.21
N SER A 2 4.77 54.18 66.57
CA SER A 2 4.47 54.05 65.11
C SER A 2 5.73 54.28 64.25
N ALA A 3 6.17 53.46 63.29
CA ALA A 3 5.62 52.30 62.59
C ALA A 3 6.76 51.42 62.04
N ARG A 4 6.42 50.17 61.70
CA ARG A 4 7.24 49.18 60.98
C ARG A 4 7.17 49.36 59.45
N ARG A 5 8.11 48.68 58.78
CA ARG A 5 7.96 47.85 57.55
C ARG A 5 7.99 48.53 56.17
N PHE A 6 9.07 48.25 55.45
CA PHE A 6 9.25 48.14 53.99
C PHE A 6 10.43 47.17 53.83
N ASP A 7 10.56 46.21 52.92
CA ASP A 7 9.71 45.58 51.94
C ASP A 7 10.40 44.23 51.65
N MET A 8 9.67 43.11 51.76
CA MET A 8 10.23 41.77 51.59
C MET A 8 9.32 40.95 50.67
N LEU A 9 9.03 41.50 49.49
CA LEU A 9 8.01 40.97 48.56
C LEU A 9 8.43 41.19 47.10
N ASN A 10 9.57 40.64 46.68
CA ASN A 10 9.94 40.75 45.25
C ASN A 10 10.67 39.55 44.63
N ILE A 11 10.66 38.35 45.25
CA ILE A 11 11.48 37.21 44.77
C ILE A 11 10.66 35.95 44.41
N LYS A 12 9.34 35.93 44.60
CA LYS A 12 8.54 34.68 44.41
C LYS A 12 7.73 34.56 43.12
N PHE A 13 7.66 35.57 42.26
CA PHE A 13 6.74 35.54 41.11
C PHE A 13 7.32 35.01 39.78
N ASN A 14 8.64 34.96 39.60
CA ASN A 14 9.25 34.61 38.30
C ASN A 14 9.47 33.11 38.04
N LYS A 15 9.35 32.22 39.03
CA LYS A 15 9.54 30.77 38.82
C LYS A 15 8.28 29.99 38.43
N ILE A 16 7.09 30.57 38.61
CA ILE A 16 5.82 29.89 38.31
C ILE A 16 5.41 30.07 36.84
N ILE A 17 5.85 31.15 36.19
CA ILE A 17 5.50 31.45 34.79
C ILE A 17 6.24 30.53 33.81
N TYR A 18 7.49 30.11 34.12
CA TYR A 18 8.24 29.15 33.30
C TYR A 18 7.73 27.71 33.42
N LEU A 19 7.09 27.34 34.53
CA LEU A 19 6.50 26.00 34.70
C LEU A 19 5.16 25.86 33.94
N LEU A 20 4.44 26.96 33.73
CA LEU A 20 3.22 26.98 32.91
C LEU A 20 3.51 26.97 31.40
N PHE A 21 4.64 27.52 30.95
CA PHE A 21 5.01 27.49 29.53
C PHE A 21 5.63 26.17 29.05
N MET A 22 6.11 25.31 29.96
CA MET A 22 6.61 23.96 29.64
C MET A 22 5.50 22.89 29.52
N LEU A 23 4.27 23.19 29.94
CA LEU A 23 3.15 22.21 29.92
C LEU A 23 2.17 22.38 28.74
N LEU A 24 2.29 23.46 27.95
CA LEU A 24 1.36 23.77 26.84
C LEU A 24 1.87 23.39 25.44
N GLY A 25 3.04 22.74 25.35
CA GLY A 25 3.69 22.42 24.06
C GLY A 25 3.39 21.03 23.48
N PHE A 26 2.38 20.30 23.96
CA PHE A 26 2.24 18.87 23.64
C PHE A 26 0.82 18.43 23.25
N LEU A 27 0.08 19.22 22.45
CA LEU A 27 -1.21 18.77 21.90
C LEU A 27 -1.42 19.26 20.46
N PHE A 28 -0.50 18.96 19.56
CA PHE A 28 -0.86 18.78 18.15
C PHE A 28 -0.91 17.28 17.87
N ILE A 29 -1.97 16.63 18.38
CA ILE A 29 -2.40 15.35 17.84
C ILE A 29 -2.97 15.69 16.47
N SER A 30 -2.12 15.70 15.45
CA SER A 30 -2.59 15.62 14.08
C SER A 30 -3.38 14.32 13.97
N ALA A 31 -4.71 14.45 14.03
CA ALA A 31 -5.62 13.41 13.62
C ALA A 31 -5.36 13.18 12.13
N CYS A 32 -4.42 12.27 11.85
CA CYS A 32 -4.25 11.72 10.51
C CYS A 32 -5.53 10.94 10.24
N ASN A 33 -6.49 11.56 9.55
CA ASN A 33 -7.60 10.85 8.97
C ASN A 33 -6.99 9.87 7.97
N ALA A 34 -6.75 8.64 8.40
CA ALA A 34 -6.35 7.56 7.52
C ALA A 34 -7.53 7.32 6.58
N THR A 35 -7.47 7.92 5.40
CA THR A 35 -8.41 7.65 4.33
C THR A 35 -8.30 6.16 4.03
N SER A 36 -9.36 5.40 4.33
CA SER A 36 -9.41 3.98 4.00
C SER A 36 -9.06 3.79 2.52
N PRO A 37 -8.28 2.75 2.17
CA PRO A 37 -7.97 2.49 0.77
C PRO A 37 -9.26 2.42 -0.05
N SER A 38 -9.29 3.12 -1.17
CA SER A 38 -10.45 3.14 -2.07
C SER A 38 -10.53 1.82 -2.83
N VAL A 39 -11.12 0.81 -2.19
CA VAL A 39 -11.44 -0.48 -2.80
C VAL A 39 -12.72 -0.31 -3.63
N VAL A 40 -12.61 -0.56 -4.93
CA VAL A 40 -13.74 -0.49 -5.86
C VAL A 40 -14.30 -1.88 -6.10
N THR A 41 -15.60 -2.04 -5.89
CA THR A 41 -16.31 -3.29 -6.16
C THR A 41 -16.87 -3.31 -7.57
N SER A 42 -16.67 -4.41 -8.30
CA SER A 42 -17.36 -4.71 -9.57
C SER A 42 -18.10 -6.04 -9.46
N ILE A 43 -19.26 -6.15 -10.10
CA ILE A 43 -20.03 -7.40 -10.15
C ILE A 43 -19.93 -8.01 -11.55
N THR A 44 -19.49 -9.26 -11.64
CA THR A 44 -19.48 -10.04 -12.89
C THR A 44 -20.01 -11.44 -12.61
N ASN A 45 -20.97 -11.92 -13.40
CA ASN A 45 -21.58 -13.25 -13.23
C ASN A 45 -22.03 -13.54 -11.79
N ASN A 46 -22.71 -12.56 -11.16
CA ASN A 46 -23.15 -12.60 -9.75
C ASN A 46 -22.04 -12.72 -8.69
N ASN A 47 -20.77 -12.59 -9.09
CA ASN A 47 -19.64 -12.55 -8.17
C ASN A 47 -19.13 -11.13 -7.98
N ALA A 48 -18.82 -10.77 -6.73
CA ALA A 48 -18.17 -9.51 -6.39
C ALA A 48 -16.65 -9.63 -6.48
N TYR A 49 -16.04 -8.66 -7.16
CA TYR A 49 -14.60 -8.52 -7.30
C TYR A 49 -14.15 -7.18 -6.75
N TYR A 50 -13.07 -7.20 -5.96
CA TYR A 50 -12.58 -6.05 -5.20
C TYR A 50 -11.24 -5.60 -5.74
N HIS A 51 -11.19 -4.37 -6.22
CA HIS A 51 -10.05 -3.81 -6.92
C HIS A 51 -9.44 -2.65 -6.16
N LEU A 52 -8.12 -2.60 -6.11
CA LEU A 52 -7.35 -1.53 -5.47
C LEU A 52 -6.38 -0.95 -6.48
N LYS A 53 -6.35 0.38 -6.59
CA LYS A 53 -5.20 1.08 -7.17
C LYS A 53 -4.18 1.28 -6.04
N TYR A 54 -2.98 0.76 -6.21
CA TYR A 54 -1.92 0.83 -5.21
C TYR A 54 -0.69 1.52 -5.80
N SER A 55 -0.22 2.58 -5.14
CA SER A 55 1.00 3.28 -5.55
C SER A 55 2.19 2.60 -4.88
N LEU A 56 2.89 1.78 -5.64
CA LEU A 56 4.00 0.96 -5.16
C LEU A 56 5.28 1.80 -5.14
N THR A 57 5.98 1.83 -4.01
CA THR A 57 7.30 2.43 -3.85
C THR A 57 8.35 1.36 -3.53
N LYS A 58 9.64 1.70 -3.63
CA LYS A 58 10.72 0.77 -3.32
C LYS A 58 10.69 0.33 -1.84
N GLU A 59 10.19 1.18 -0.95
CA GLU A 59 10.09 0.89 0.48
C GLU A 59 9.06 -0.20 0.78
N ASN A 60 8.06 -0.38 -0.08
CA ASN A 60 7.04 -1.42 0.06
C ASN A 60 7.58 -2.81 -0.33
N ILE A 61 8.62 -2.89 -1.16
CA ILE A 61 9.09 -4.15 -1.78
C ILE A 61 10.25 -4.73 -0.96
N THR A 62 10.17 -6.01 -0.61
CA THR A 62 11.27 -6.77 0.01
C THR A 62 11.98 -7.68 -0.98
N TYR A 63 11.29 -8.10 -2.05
CA TYR A 63 11.83 -8.98 -3.08
C TYR A 63 11.03 -8.83 -4.38
N ILE A 64 11.70 -9.03 -5.51
CA ILE A 64 11.10 -9.16 -6.84
C ILE A 64 11.85 -10.26 -7.59
N ASP A 65 11.12 -11.08 -8.34
CA ASP A 65 11.72 -12.06 -9.23
C ASP A 65 12.72 -11.42 -10.22
N SER A 66 13.70 -12.21 -10.64
CA SER A 66 14.68 -11.82 -11.66
C SER A 66 14.65 -12.82 -12.81
N PHE A 67 14.29 -12.33 -13.99
CA PHE A 67 14.22 -13.12 -15.22
C PHE A 67 15.02 -12.46 -16.34
N THR A 68 15.58 -13.26 -17.24
CA THR A 68 15.91 -12.78 -18.59
C THR A 68 14.62 -12.51 -19.36
N GLY A 69 14.68 -11.73 -20.44
CA GLY A 69 13.51 -11.51 -21.30
C GLY A 69 12.92 -12.82 -21.86
N GLU A 70 13.78 -13.77 -22.23
CA GLU A 70 13.36 -15.09 -22.71
C GLU A 70 12.64 -15.89 -21.61
N GLN A 71 13.18 -15.94 -20.39
CA GLN A 71 12.54 -16.61 -19.25
C GLN A 71 11.17 -16.00 -18.94
N PHE A 72 11.05 -14.66 -19.03
CA PHE A 72 9.78 -13.98 -18.80
C PHE A 72 8.70 -14.40 -19.82
N ILE A 73 9.09 -14.52 -21.10
CA ILE A 73 8.20 -14.95 -22.18
C ILE A 73 7.80 -16.41 -22.00
N ILE A 74 8.77 -17.31 -21.73
CA ILE A 74 8.52 -18.73 -21.50
C ILE A 74 7.56 -18.93 -20.30
N ASN A 75 7.71 -18.12 -19.26
CA ASN A 75 6.84 -18.12 -18.09
C ASN A 75 5.50 -17.40 -18.33
N GLY A 76 5.11 -17.11 -19.58
CA GLY A 76 3.84 -16.47 -19.92
C GLY A 76 3.59 -15.14 -19.21
N GLY A 77 4.67 -14.41 -18.90
CA GLY A 77 4.62 -13.13 -18.17
C GLY A 77 4.22 -13.22 -16.70
N GLN A 78 4.23 -14.40 -16.10
CA GLN A 78 4.06 -14.55 -14.66
C GLN A 78 5.34 -14.11 -13.92
N PHE A 79 5.15 -13.38 -12.82
CA PHE A 79 6.19 -13.01 -11.87
C PHE A 79 5.57 -12.74 -10.48
N GLU A 80 6.41 -12.75 -9.46
CA GLU A 80 6.05 -12.43 -8.08
C GLU A 80 6.88 -11.27 -7.52
N ILE A 81 6.25 -10.50 -6.63
CA ILE A 81 6.93 -9.55 -5.75
C ILE A 81 6.49 -9.81 -4.30
N ARG A 82 7.41 -9.61 -3.36
CA ARG A 82 7.09 -9.62 -1.94
C ARG A 82 6.94 -8.21 -1.42
N LEU A 83 5.83 -7.97 -0.73
CA LEU A 83 5.50 -6.69 -0.14
C LEU A 83 5.55 -6.76 1.38
N LYS A 84 6.11 -5.72 2.01
CA LYS A 84 6.03 -5.57 3.46
C LYS A 84 4.57 -5.49 3.87
N LYS A 85 4.17 -6.42 4.73
CA LYS A 85 2.79 -6.48 5.24
C LYS A 85 2.34 -5.17 5.90
N SER A 86 3.24 -4.50 6.61
CA SER A 86 2.96 -3.24 7.32
C SER A 86 2.63 -2.06 6.40
N GLU A 87 3.03 -2.12 5.14
CA GLU A 87 2.89 -1.02 4.17
C GLU A 87 1.72 -1.24 3.19
N PHE A 88 1.08 -2.41 3.23
CA PHE A 88 -0.06 -2.71 2.39
C PHE A 88 -1.35 -2.25 3.09
N PRO A 89 -2.27 -1.55 2.40
CA PRO A 89 -3.35 -0.84 3.09
C PRO A 89 -4.53 -1.73 3.51
N ILE A 90 -4.54 -3.01 3.12
CA ILE A 90 -5.55 -3.99 3.53
C ILE A 90 -4.95 -4.89 4.61
N SER A 91 -5.63 -4.98 5.75
CA SER A 91 -5.19 -5.81 6.86
C SER A 91 -5.08 -7.28 6.43
N SER A 92 -4.09 -8.00 6.98
CA SER A 92 -3.85 -9.42 6.68
C SER A 92 -3.48 -10.16 7.97
N PRO A 93 -4.41 -10.27 8.93
CA PRO A 93 -4.12 -10.73 10.29
C PRO A 93 -3.53 -12.15 10.34
N ASN A 94 -3.92 -12.99 9.39
CA ASN A 94 -3.46 -14.38 9.30
C ASN A 94 -2.14 -14.54 8.53
N CYS A 95 -1.65 -13.49 7.86
CA CYS A 95 -0.38 -13.53 7.15
C CYS A 95 0.77 -13.23 8.14
N LYS A 96 1.68 -14.21 8.32
CA LYS A 96 2.81 -14.11 9.27
C LYS A 96 4.13 -13.68 8.61
N SER A 97 4.10 -13.40 7.31
CA SER A 97 5.26 -13.04 6.49
C SER A 97 4.94 -11.81 5.64
N ASP A 98 5.84 -11.50 4.71
CA ASP A 98 5.53 -10.61 3.59
C ASP A 98 4.35 -11.14 2.78
N LEU A 99 3.62 -10.21 2.16
CA LEU A 99 2.57 -10.51 1.19
C LEU A 99 3.20 -10.88 -0.14
N ILE A 100 2.56 -11.78 -0.88
CA ILE A 100 3.02 -12.22 -2.20
C ILE A 100 2.07 -11.62 -3.23
N LEU A 101 2.51 -10.60 -3.96
CA LEU A 101 1.75 -10.06 -5.09
C LEU A 101 2.20 -10.79 -6.37
N ARG A 102 1.28 -11.57 -6.95
CA ARG A 102 1.54 -12.42 -8.11
C ARG A 102 0.88 -11.86 -9.36
N MET A 103 1.66 -11.69 -10.43
CA MET A 103 1.12 -11.48 -11.78
C MET A 103 0.69 -12.85 -12.33
N PRO A 104 -0.58 -13.07 -12.66
CA PRO A 104 -1.01 -14.36 -13.18
C PRO A 104 -0.40 -14.68 -14.55
N TRP A 105 -0.31 -15.95 -14.90
CA TRP A 105 0.18 -16.44 -16.20
C TRP A 105 -0.79 -16.11 -17.35
N THR A 106 -0.25 -15.77 -18.53
CA THR A 106 -1.01 -15.71 -19.80
C THR A 106 -0.88 -17.04 -20.54
N ASN A 107 -2.02 -17.64 -20.92
CA ASN A 107 -1.99 -18.82 -21.81
C ASN A 107 -1.45 -18.43 -23.19
N PRO A 108 -0.34 -19.04 -23.70
CA PRO A 108 0.20 -18.71 -25.01
C PRO A 108 -0.75 -19.04 -26.16
N GLU A 109 -1.72 -19.94 -25.96
CA GLU A 109 -2.67 -20.39 -26.98
C GLU A 109 -3.82 -19.40 -27.24
N ILE A 110 -4.03 -18.40 -26.37
CA ILE A 110 -5.10 -17.41 -26.60
C ILE A 110 -4.66 -16.36 -27.61
N VAL A 111 -5.64 -15.84 -28.37
CA VAL A 111 -5.45 -14.71 -29.26
C VAL A 111 -4.87 -13.52 -28.47
N ASN A 112 -3.85 -12.87 -29.02
CA ASN A 112 -3.12 -11.75 -28.42
C ASN A 112 -2.28 -12.08 -27.17
N SER A 113 -1.98 -13.36 -26.89
CA SER A 113 -1.12 -13.76 -25.78
C SER A 113 0.22 -13.00 -25.74
N TYR A 114 0.86 -12.81 -26.91
CA TYR A 114 2.11 -12.05 -27.05
C TYR A 114 1.97 -10.57 -26.62
N ILE A 115 0.83 -9.92 -26.91
CA ILE A 115 0.55 -8.54 -26.49
C ILE A 115 0.41 -8.50 -24.97
N PHE A 116 -0.35 -9.42 -24.38
CA PHE A 116 -0.58 -9.45 -22.94
C PHE A 116 0.72 -9.74 -22.16
N ILE A 117 1.58 -10.61 -22.69
CA ILE A 117 2.89 -10.88 -22.10
C ILE A 117 3.77 -9.63 -22.18
N ALA A 118 3.77 -8.91 -23.31
CA ALA A 118 4.50 -7.65 -23.44
C ALA A 118 4.01 -6.58 -22.46
N GLU A 119 2.69 -6.41 -22.29
CA GLU A 119 2.11 -5.48 -21.30
C GLU A 119 2.56 -5.81 -19.86
N LYS A 120 2.58 -7.10 -19.50
CA LYS A 120 3.10 -7.55 -18.20
C LYS A 120 4.59 -7.27 -18.04
N TYR A 121 5.36 -7.37 -19.13
CA TYR A 121 6.79 -7.09 -19.13
C TYR A 121 7.10 -5.62 -18.84
N GLU A 122 6.31 -4.69 -19.38
CA GLU A 122 6.42 -3.26 -19.07
C GLU A 122 6.18 -3.00 -17.58
N VAL A 123 5.14 -3.60 -17.00
CA VAL A 123 4.87 -3.50 -15.55
C VAL A 123 6.02 -4.06 -14.74
N PHE A 124 6.52 -5.25 -15.10
CA PHE A 124 7.67 -5.87 -14.45
C PHE A 124 8.91 -4.97 -14.48
N HIS A 125 9.22 -4.39 -15.64
CA HIS A 125 10.35 -3.46 -15.80
C HIS A 125 10.21 -2.19 -15.00
N TYR A 126 9.03 -1.57 -14.97
CA TYR A 126 8.81 -0.39 -14.13
C TYR A 126 9.05 -0.70 -12.65
N ILE A 127 8.62 -1.87 -12.16
CA ILE A 127 8.85 -2.28 -10.77
C ILE A 127 10.33 -2.62 -10.54
N GLN A 128 11.01 -3.29 -11.48
CA GLN A 128 12.46 -3.54 -11.37
C GLN A 128 13.29 -2.25 -11.38
N ASN A 129 12.88 -1.25 -12.16
CA ASN A 129 13.56 0.05 -12.19
C ASN A 129 13.28 0.84 -10.92
N LEU A 130 12.08 0.73 -10.36
CA LEU A 130 11.72 1.30 -9.06
C LEU A 130 12.66 0.80 -7.94
N THR A 131 12.96 -0.50 -7.89
CA THR A 131 13.85 -1.08 -6.85
C THR A 131 15.31 -0.69 -7.02
N LYS A 132 15.74 -0.32 -8.23
CA LYS A 132 17.12 0.13 -8.53
C LYS A 132 17.30 1.64 -8.40
N SER A 133 16.20 2.40 -8.30
CA SER A 133 16.25 3.86 -8.32
C SER A 133 16.75 4.46 -7.00
N SER A 134 17.63 5.47 -7.12
CA SER A 134 18.07 6.29 -5.98
C SER A 134 17.05 7.36 -5.59
N GLN A 135 16.16 7.75 -6.51
CA GLN A 135 15.16 8.80 -6.28
C GLN A 135 13.84 8.23 -5.74
N PRO A 136 13.11 8.99 -4.89
CA PRO A 136 11.76 8.60 -4.48
C PRO A 136 10.85 8.59 -5.72
N ASN A 137 10.36 7.40 -6.07
CA ASN A 137 9.49 7.15 -7.21
C ASN A 137 8.35 6.22 -6.78
N ALA A 138 7.28 6.19 -7.56
CA ALA A 138 6.18 5.28 -7.38
C ALA A 138 5.68 4.74 -8.72
N VAL A 139 5.15 3.52 -8.71
CA VAL A 139 4.48 2.89 -9.85
C VAL A 139 3.06 2.55 -9.42
N ASP A 140 2.09 3.13 -10.11
CA ASP A 140 0.69 2.78 -9.88
C ASP A 140 0.38 1.41 -10.49
N ILE A 141 -0.02 0.48 -9.63
CA ILE A 141 -0.44 -0.87 -10.00
C ILE A 141 -1.91 -1.08 -9.65
N TYR A 142 -2.53 -2.04 -10.34
CA TYR A 142 -3.93 -2.38 -10.18
C TYR A 142 -4.03 -3.81 -9.69
N VAL A 143 -4.70 -3.97 -8.56
CA VAL A 143 -4.66 -5.18 -7.75
C VAL A 143 -6.07 -5.73 -7.58
N GLU A 144 -6.23 -7.04 -7.66
CA GLU A 144 -7.45 -7.76 -7.33
C GLU A 144 -7.24 -8.52 -6.01
N LEU A 145 -8.11 -8.26 -5.02
CA LEU A 145 -7.99 -8.86 -3.68
C LEU A 145 -8.57 -10.28 -3.62
N ASN A 146 -9.42 -10.65 -4.58
CA ASN A 146 -9.96 -11.99 -4.70
C ASN A 146 -8.85 -13.02 -5.04
N PRO A 147 -8.99 -14.29 -4.64
CA PRO A 147 -10.09 -14.85 -3.85
C PRO A 147 -9.88 -14.70 -2.33
N TYR A 148 -8.75 -14.14 -1.89
CA TYR A 148 -8.33 -14.17 -0.48
C TYR A 148 -8.70 -12.89 0.27
N VAL A 149 -9.97 -12.49 0.16
CA VAL A 149 -10.50 -11.29 0.79
C VAL A 149 -11.86 -11.55 1.40
N GLU A 150 -12.10 -10.96 2.56
CA GLU A 150 -13.40 -10.90 3.21
C GLU A 150 -13.79 -9.45 3.49
N LEU A 151 -15.09 -9.18 3.52
CA LEU A 151 -15.68 -7.91 3.92
C LEU A 151 -16.50 -8.16 5.19
N LYS A 152 -16.06 -7.62 6.32
CA LYS A 152 -16.75 -7.73 7.62
C LYS A 152 -16.94 -6.34 8.19
N GLU A 153 -18.18 -6.02 8.58
CA GLU A 153 -18.51 -4.72 9.20
C GLU A 153 -18.06 -3.50 8.37
N GLY A 154 -18.01 -3.63 7.04
CA GLY A 154 -17.57 -2.57 6.12
C GLY A 154 -16.05 -2.49 5.91
N GLU A 155 -15.27 -3.35 6.56
CA GLU A 155 -13.81 -3.40 6.43
C GLU A 155 -13.35 -4.62 5.63
N PHE A 156 -12.40 -4.39 4.72
CA PHE A 156 -11.74 -5.45 3.97
C PHE A 156 -10.56 -6.02 4.75
N SER A 157 -10.44 -7.35 4.77
CA SER A 157 -9.24 -8.04 5.25
C SER A 157 -8.85 -9.17 4.31
N LEU A 158 -7.54 -9.40 4.20
CA LEU A 158 -7.00 -10.53 3.45
C LEU A 158 -7.02 -11.78 4.33
N THR A 159 -7.53 -12.87 3.77
CA THR A 159 -7.60 -14.17 4.45
C THR A 159 -6.32 -14.99 4.27
N GLN A 160 -5.46 -14.62 3.31
CA GLN A 160 -4.16 -15.25 3.01
C GLN A 160 -3.10 -14.19 2.68
N CYS A 161 -1.84 -14.63 2.50
CA CYS A 161 -0.73 -13.75 2.10
C CYS A 161 -0.71 -13.39 0.61
N ASN A 162 -1.42 -14.13 -0.24
CA ASN A 162 -1.39 -13.94 -1.69
C ASN A 162 -2.34 -12.84 -2.12
N ILE A 163 -1.87 -12.01 -3.04
CA ILE A 163 -2.62 -10.94 -3.70
C ILE A 163 -2.30 -11.04 -5.19
N TYR A 164 -3.20 -10.60 -6.06
CA TYR A 164 -3.02 -10.74 -7.49
C TYR A 164 -3.02 -9.37 -8.18
N PHE A 165 -2.15 -9.19 -9.17
CA PHE A 165 -2.38 -8.12 -10.14
C PHE A 165 -3.71 -8.38 -10.81
N ARG A 166 -4.47 -7.30 -11.01
CA ARG A 166 -5.77 -7.38 -11.65
C ARG A 166 -5.62 -7.88 -13.08
N GLN A 167 -6.41 -8.89 -13.45
CA GLN A 167 -6.38 -9.44 -14.80
C GLN A 167 -7.76 -9.76 -15.37
N SER A 168 -7.82 -10.01 -16.66
CA SER A 168 -8.96 -10.65 -17.32
C SER A 168 -8.47 -11.45 -18.52
N LYS A 169 -8.85 -12.74 -18.60
CA LYS A 169 -8.49 -13.62 -19.72
C LYS A 169 -6.99 -13.58 -20.06
N GLY A 170 -6.12 -13.55 -19.05
CA GLY A 170 -4.67 -13.48 -19.21
C GLY A 170 -4.10 -12.08 -19.41
N GLN A 171 -4.91 -11.06 -19.70
CA GLN A 171 -4.46 -9.67 -19.83
C GLN A 171 -4.35 -8.98 -18.46
N TYR A 172 -3.30 -8.19 -18.24
CA TYR A 172 -3.24 -7.27 -17.10
C TYR A 172 -4.20 -6.08 -17.30
N ILE A 173 -4.99 -5.74 -16.26
CA ILE A 173 -5.99 -4.67 -16.35
C ILE A 173 -5.52 -3.47 -15.53
N SER A 174 -5.05 -2.43 -16.22
CA SER A 174 -4.54 -1.18 -15.64
C SER A 174 -5.62 -0.17 -15.21
N LYS A 175 -6.76 -0.66 -14.69
CA LYS A 175 -7.87 0.16 -14.19
C LYS A 175 -8.60 -0.53 -13.04
N ILE A 176 -9.31 0.23 -12.21
CA ILE A 176 -10.29 -0.28 -11.23
C ILE A 176 -11.72 -0.24 -11.80
N GLY A 177 -12.67 -0.92 -11.15
CA GLY A 177 -14.08 -0.92 -11.56
C GLY A 177 -14.41 -1.85 -12.73
N ASN A 178 -15.54 -1.66 -13.40
CA ASN A 178 -16.03 -2.59 -14.44
C ASN A 178 -15.14 -2.63 -15.69
N LEU A 179 -15.06 -3.80 -16.33
CA LEU A 179 -14.23 -3.97 -17.53
C LEU A 179 -14.81 -3.32 -18.80
N LYS A 180 -16.15 -3.15 -18.86
CA LYS A 180 -16.96 -2.53 -19.94
C LYS A 180 -16.34 -2.56 -21.33
#